data_AF-A0A6C0P669-F1
#
_entry.id   AF-A0A6C0P669-F1
#
_cell.length_a   1.000
_cell.length_b   1.000
_cell.length_c   1.000
_cell.angle_alpha   90.00
_cell.angle_beta   90.00
_cell.angle_gamma   90.00
#
_symmetry.space_group_name_H-M   'P 1'
#
loop_
_entity.id
_entity.type
_entity.pdbx_description
1 polymer ?
#
loop_
_entity_poly.entity_id
_entity_poly.type
_entity_poly.pdbx_seq_one_letter_code
_entity_poly.pdbx_strand_id
1 'polypeptide(L)' 'MDISAASVSMSQSSLMQAVGISVLKMAADQSTQQAQQLTQMMAQSVQPHLGGHLDLRA' A
#
# COMPACT_ATOMS: atom_id res chain seq x y z
N MET A 1 -34.03 23.25 -18.25
CA MET A 1 -32.81 23.83 -17.65
C MET A 1 -32.50 23.20 -16.28
N ASP A 2 -33.51 22.77 -15.51
CA ASP A 2 -33.30 21.98 -14.28
C ASP A 2 -32.72 20.58 -14.50
N ILE A 3 -33.16 19.85 -15.55
CA ILE A 3 -32.63 18.50 -15.80
C ILE A 3 -31.14 18.51 -16.18
N SER A 4 -30.69 19.56 -16.87
CA SER A 4 -29.26 19.78 -17.17
C SER A 4 -28.46 20.11 -15.92
N ALA A 5 -29.01 20.92 -15.01
CA ALA A 5 -28.37 21.21 -13.72
C ALA A 5 -28.29 19.96 -12.83
N ALA A 6 -29.37 19.17 -12.79
CA ALA A 6 -29.41 17.89 -12.09
C ALA A 6 -28.39 16.89 -12.67
N SER A 7 -28.35 16.71 -13.99
CA SER A 7 -27.37 15.83 -14.64
C SER A 7 -25.92 16.25 -14.36
N VAL A 8 -25.62 17.55 -14.37
CA VAL A 8 -24.29 18.06 -14.01
C VAL A 8 -23.95 17.79 -12.54
N SER A 9 -24.89 18.00 -11.63
CA SER A 9 -24.69 17.69 -10.20
C SER A 9 -24.45 16.20 -9.95
N MET A 10 -25.15 15.33 -10.67
CA MET A 10 -24.95 13.89 -10.61
C MET A 10 -23.58 13.48 -11.17
N SER A 11 -23.20 14.00 -12.35
CA SER A 11 -21.88 13.72 -12.93
C SER A 11 -20.74 14.22 -12.04
N GLN A 12 -20.90 15.38 -11.39
CA GLN A 12 -19.92 15.90 -10.43
C GLN A 12 -19.84 15.00 -9.19
N SER A 13 -20.97 14.51 -8.67
CA SER A 13 -21.00 13.58 -7.54
C SER A 13 -20.31 12.25 -7.87
N SER A 14 -20.59 11.68 -9.04
CA SER A 14 -19.94 10.45 -9.52
C SER A 14 -18.44 10.65 -9.73
N LEU A 15 -18.02 11.81 -10.25
CA LEU A 15 -16.61 12.15 -10.41
C LEU A 15 -15.90 12.24 -9.06
N MET A 16 -16.50 12.93 -8.08
CA MET A 16 -15.95 13.04 -6.72
C MET A 16 -15.78 11.67 -6.07
N GLN A 17 -16.76 10.77 -6.23
CA GLN A 17 -16.67 9.39 -5.75
C GLN A 17 -15.53 8.62 -6.44
N ALA A 18 -15.42 8.70 -7.77
CA ALA A 18 -14.37 8.04 -8.53
C ALA A 18 -12.96 8.54 -8.15
N VAL A 19 -12.81 9.85 -7.95
CA VAL A 19 -11.56 10.46 -7.47
C VAL A 19 -11.24 9.98 -6.05
N GLY A 20 -12.21 9.96 -5.15
CA GLY A 20 -12.03 9.45 -3.80
C GLY A 20 -11.56 7.99 -3.79
N ILE A 21 -12.20 7.13 -4.59
CA ILE A 21 -11.79 5.73 -4.76
C ILE A 21 -10.38 5.63 -5.35
N SER A 22 -10.03 6.46 -6.34
CA SER A 22 -8.69 6.49 -6.94
C SER A 22 -7.62 6.87 -5.91
N VAL A 23 -7.87 7.87 -5.07
CA VAL A 23 -6.95 8.29 -4.00
C VAL A 23 -6.80 7.18 -2.95
N LEU A 24 -7.91 6.56 -2.53
CA LEU A 24 -7.88 5.42 -1.61
C LEU A 24 -7.08 4.26 -2.19
N LYS A 25 -7.25 3.96 -3.49
CA LYS A 25 -6.46 2.95 -4.18
C LYS A 25 -4.97 3.30 -4.19
N MET A 26 -4.61 4.54 -4.51
CA MET A 26 -3.21 4.98 -4.48
C MET A 26 -2.60 4.82 -3.08
N ALA A 27 -3.35 5.18 -2.03
CA ALA A 27 -2.92 4.98 -0.64
C ALA A 27 -2.73 3.49 -0.30
N ALA A 28 -3.65 2.61 -0.72
CA ALA A 28 -3.53 1.17 -0.53
C ALA A 28 -2.33 0.56 -1.30
N ASP A 29 -2.12 0.98 -2.55
CA ASP A 29 -0.97 0.57 -3.36
C ASP A 29 0.35 1.04 -2.72
N GLN A 30 0.40 2.24 -2.16
CA GLN A 30 1.57 2.76 -1.42
C GLN A 30 1.82 1.99 -0.12
N SER A 31 0.77 1.59 0.60
CA SER A 31 0.88 0.74 1.79
C SER A 31 1.43 -0.64 1.44
N THR A 32 0.97 -1.23 0.33
CA THR A 32 1.43 -2.54 -0.15
C THR A 32 2.91 -2.51 -0.51
N GLN A 33 3.35 -1.49 -1.24
CA GLN A 33 4.76 -1.32 -1.61
C GLN A 33 5.67 -1.19 -0.37
N GLN A 34 5.26 -0.41 0.63
CA GLN A 34 6.02 -0.29 1.88
C GLN A 34 6.11 -1.63 2.63
N ALA A 35 5.00 -2.39 2.71
CA ALA A 35 5.00 -3.70 3.34
C ALA A 35 5.92 -4.69 2.60
N GLN A 36 5.96 -4.64 1.26
CA GLN A 36 6.89 -5.46 0.47
C GLN A 36 8.35 -5.06 0.72
N GLN A 37 8.66 -3.76 0.77
CA GLN A 37 10.01 -3.29 1.10
C GLN A 37 10.45 -3.73 2.49
N LEU A 38 9.59 -3.60 3.50
CA LEU A 38 9.84 -4.09 4.86
C LEU A 38 10.09 -5.60 4.87
N THR A 39 9.27 -6.37 4.16
CA THR A 39 9.44 -7.82 4.05
C THR A 39 10.76 -8.19 3.39
N GLN A 40 11.16 -7.48 2.33
CA GLN A 40 12.44 -7.68 1.65
C GLN A 40 13.63 -7.35 2.56
N MET A 41 13.54 -6.28 3.35
CA MET A 41 14.57 -5.91 4.34
C MET A 41 14.67 -6.95 5.45
N MET A 42 13.55 -7.45 5.95
CA MET A 42 13.54 -8.54 6.96
C MET A 42 14.15 -9.83 6.39
N ALA A 43 13.82 -10.18 5.15
CA ALA A 43 14.38 -11.34 4.46
C ALA A 43 15.89 -11.22 4.22
N GLN A 44 16.41 -10.00 4.03
CA GLN A 44 17.87 -9.77 3.94
C GLN A 44 18.54 -9.66 5.32
N SER A 45 17.80 -9.29 6.37
CA SER A 45 18.32 -9.10 7.73
C SER A 45 18.34 -10.36 8.59
N VAL A 46 17.72 -11.46 8.14
CA VAL A 46 17.95 -12.78 8.74
C VAL A 46 19.38 -13.21 8.46
N GLN A 47 20.28 -12.81 9.35
CA GLN A 47 21.69 -13.17 9.31
C GLN A 47 21.82 -14.71 9.37
N PRO A 48 22.24 -15.38 8.29
CA PRO A 48 22.29 -16.85 8.25
C PRO A 48 23.39 -17.44 9.15
N HIS A 49 24.17 -16.60 9.83
CA HIS A 49 25.35 -16.96 10.61
C HIS A 49 25.13 -16.90 12.14
N LEU A 50 23.93 -16.54 12.62
CA LEU A 50 23.60 -16.59 14.05
C LEU A 50 23.39 -18.06 14.49
N GLY A 51 24.52 -18.74 14.73
CA GLY A 51 24.54 -20.15 15.18
C GLY A 51 25.85 -20.91 14.90
N GLY A 52 26.84 -20.31 14.23
CA GLY A 52 28.03 -21.03 13.74
C GLY A 52 29.22 -21.16 14.71
N HIS A 53 29.18 -20.57 15.90
CA HIS A 53 30.32 -20.60 16.83
C HIS A 53 29.90 -21.16 18.20
N LEU A 54 29.61 -22.47 18.23
CA LEU A 54 29.59 -23.23 19.48
C LEU A 54 31.03 -23.68 19.76
N ASP A 55 31.77 -22.91 20.57
CA ASP A 55 33.09 -23.32 21.08
C ASP A 55 32.87 -24.34 22.21
N LEU A 56 32.78 -25.61 21.83
CA LEU A 56 32.85 -26.73 22.77
C LEU A 56 34.32 -26.93 23.14
N ARG A 57 34.78 -26.23 24.18
CA ARG A 57 36.08 -26.51 24.81
C ARG A 57 36.02 -27.90 25.48
N ALA A 58 36.92 -28.78 25.05
CA ALA A 58 37.12 -30.14 25.54
C ALA A 58 37.61 -30.19 27.00
#